data_AF-A0AAV1FJX7-F1
#
_entry.id   AF-A0AAV1FJX7-F1
#
_cell.length_a   1.000
_cell.length_b   1.000
_cell.length_c   1.000
_cell.angle_alpha   90.00
_cell.angle_beta   90.00
_cell.angle_gamma   90.00
#
_symmetry.space_group_name_H-M   'P 1'
#
loop_
_entity.id
_entity.type
_entity.pdbx_description
1 polymer ?
#
loop_
_entity_poly.entity_id
_entity_poly.type
_entity_poly.pdbx_seq_one_letter_code
_entity_poly.pdbx_strand_id
1 'polypeptide(L)'
;MFDLADTLPFEPYNMSSPVHNEPEDLNSARGLSLSSDLPQTIVLDNDHDYAGPSGCHDVKSSCYRTYTDLFGPIIIDDDDEDEVPIPDKTNDMASEEFEPTSVQAAEVIANLALAIDHKKVSRFNISRADVWDGAVRGFRRSTYSESSDIFVKFTDDAGSFEEGLDTGGPKREFLTLLMTHLRNRPIFDGPPERRYLVYNSTAVREDEYFLAGKMIVVSIIHGGPAPHFLSKDFVNHLLGKTTFNTTVEDVTDEELQKALRQVQEAESEESLQDVILQYSTMFQTAGCLRHTKVHERQMLIEDYLRWYILGRNQIAIQSFQKVDNPCLTQYLSLIDSKRDWQVCSF
;
A
#
# COMPACT_ATOMS: atom_id res chain seq x y z
N MET A 1 52.82 -21.03 -15.33
CA MET A 1 53.07 -21.92 -16.48
C MET A 1 51.80 -22.74 -16.63
N PHE A 2 50.91 -22.28 -17.51
CA PHE A 2 49.62 -22.92 -17.78
C PHE A 2 49.83 -23.94 -18.89
N ASP A 3 49.31 -25.14 -18.70
CA ASP A 3 49.29 -26.18 -19.74
C ASP A 3 47.88 -26.26 -20.34
N LEU A 4 47.83 -26.35 -21.66
CA LEU A 4 46.70 -26.01 -22.52
C LEU A 4 46.46 -27.16 -23.51
N ALA A 5 45.46 -28.01 -23.24
CA ALA A 5 44.77 -28.94 -24.14
C ALA A 5 43.90 -29.83 -23.23
N ASP A 6 42.58 -29.96 -23.35
CA ASP A 6 41.79 -30.22 -24.54
C ASP A 6 40.41 -29.54 -24.47
N THR A 7 40.11 -28.76 -25.51
CA THR A 7 38.76 -28.35 -25.88
C THR A 7 38.24 -29.28 -26.97
N LEU A 8 37.12 -29.95 -26.73
CA LEU A 8 36.27 -30.52 -27.78
C LEU A 8 34.84 -29.96 -27.66
N PRO A 9 34.13 -29.78 -28.79
CA PRO A 9 32.95 -28.92 -28.89
C PRO A 9 31.66 -29.68 -28.55
N PHE A 10 30.72 -28.98 -27.93
CA PHE A 10 29.35 -29.44 -27.74
C PHE A 10 28.51 -29.07 -28.97
N GLU A 11 28.03 -30.07 -29.71
CA GLU A 11 27.07 -29.89 -30.82
C GLU A 11 25.65 -30.31 -30.41
N PRO A 12 24.60 -29.69 -30.98
CA PRO A 12 23.22 -29.75 -30.48
C PRO A 12 22.45 -30.96 -31.01
N TYR A 13 21.61 -31.56 -30.16
CA TYR A 13 20.66 -32.59 -30.57
C TYR A 13 19.44 -31.97 -31.25
N ASN A 14 19.17 -32.38 -32.49
CA ASN A 14 17.90 -32.19 -33.18
C ASN A 14 17.64 -33.34 -34.17
N MET A 15 16.34 -33.62 -34.46
CA MET A 15 15.74 -34.62 -35.38
C MET A 15 15.40 -35.99 -34.72
N SER A 16 14.25 -36.67 -34.91
CA SER A 16 13.06 -36.47 -35.74
C SER A 16 11.93 -37.47 -35.36
N SER A 17 10.69 -37.16 -35.76
CA SER A 17 9.46 -37.98 -35.72
C SER A 17 9.47 -39.23 -36.63
N PRO A 18 8.46 -40.12 -36.51
CA PRO A 18 7.84 -40.78 -37.67
C PRO A 18 6.30 -40.58 -37.68
N VAL A 19 5.73 -40.00 -38.74
CA VAL A 19 5.08 -40.61 -39.95
C VAL A 19 3.64 -41.09 -39.74
N HIS A 20 2.77 -40.51 -40.58
CA HIS A 20 1.36 -40.73 -40.86
C HIS A 20 0.91 -42.19 -41.07
N ASN A 21 -0.36 -42.45 -40.77
CA ASN A 21 -1.29 -43.23 -41.61
C ASN A 21 -2.75 -42.90 -41.22
N GLU A 22 -3.49 -42.24 -42.13
CA GLU A 22 -4.93 -42.49 -42.33
C GLU A 22 -5.08 -43.28 -43.64
N PRO A 23 -6.19 -44.01 -43.88
CA PRO A 23 -7.33 -43.37 -44.57
C PRO A 23 -8.76 -43.85 -44.20
N GLU A 24 -9.70 -42.94 -44.50
CA GLU A 24 -11.03 -43.13 -45.13
C GLU A 24 -12.30 -43.51 -44.34
N ASP A 25 -13.13 -42.46 -44.15
CA ASP A 25 -14.51 -42.27 -44.63
C ASP A 25 -15.61 -43.31 -44.36
N LEU A 26 -16.72 -42.83 -43.77
CA LEU A 26 -18.07 -42.85 -44.39
C LEU A 26 -19.12 -42.07 -43.55
N ASN A 27 -19.54 -40.93 -44.10
CA ASN A 27 -20.90 -40.35 -44.17
C ASN A 27 -21.96 -40.69 -43.09
N SER A 28 -22.55 -39.66 -42.48
CA SER A 28 -23.97 -39.33 -42.69
C SER A 28 -24.34 -37.92 -42.20
N ALA A 29 -25.27 -37.31 -42.93
CA ALA A 29 -25.56 -35.89 -43.02
C ALA A 29 -26.75 -35.40 -42.16
N ARG A 30 -26.91 -34.06 -42.17
CA ARG A 30 -28.06 -33.18 -41.82
C ARG A 30 -27.86 -32.38 -40.52
N GLY A 31 -28.01 -31.06 -40.48
CA GLY A 31 -28.51 -30.12 -41.48
C GLY A 31 -28.19 -28.67 -41.09
N LEU A 32 -28.17 -27.83 -42.12
CA LEU A 32 -27.99 -26.38 -42.10
C LEU A 32 -29.23 -25.67 -41.53
N SER A 33 -29.04 -24.65 -40.71
CA SER A 33 -29.89 -23.46 -40.72
C SER A 33 -29.16 -22.24 -40.17
N LEU A 34 -28.64 -21.41 -41.08
CA LEU A 34 -28.38 -19.98 -40.87
C LEU A 34 -29.72 -19.28 -40.64
N SER A 35 -29.83 -18.46 -39.61
CA SER A 35 -30.62 -17.21 -39.68
C SER A 35 -30.12 -16.22 -38.64
N SER A 36 -29.67 -15.08 -39.15
CA SER A 36 -29.49 -13.79 -38.49
C SER A 36 -30.86 -13.19 -38.18
N ASP A 37 -31.06 -12.58 -37.01
CA ASP A 37 -31.97 -11.44 -36.84
C ASP A 37 -31.67 -10.62 -35.56
N LEU A 38 -32.00 -9.34 -35.67
CA LEU A 38 -31.54 -8.13 -34.97
C LEU A 38 -31.86 -7.99 -33.45
N PRO A 39 -31.18 -7.04 -32.76
CA PRO A 39 -31.41 -6.75 -31.34
C PRO A 39 -32.75 -6.01 -31.10
N GLN A 40 -33.49 -6.46 -30.08
CA GLN A 40 -34.71 -5.80 -29.62
C GLN A 40 -34.40 -4.56 -28.79
N THR A 41 -34.75 -3.40 -29.35
CA THR A 41 -34.80 -2.09 -28.68
C THR A 41 -36.05 -2.03 -27.79
N ILE A 42 -35.88 -1.89 -26.48
CA ILE A 42 -36.99 -1.55 -25.58
C ILE A 42 -37.10 -0.03 -25.55
N VAL A 43 -38.17 0.48 -26.15
CA VAL A 43 -38.61 1.87 -26.07
C VAL A 43 -39.39 2.01 -24.76
N LEU A 44 -38.96 2.93 -23.88
CA LEU A 44 -39.77 3.39 -22.76
C LEU A 44 -40.20 4.83 -23.07
N ASP A 45 -41.44 4.97 -23.52
CA ASP A 45 -42.17 6.23 -23.56
C ASP A 45 -42.37 6.74 -22.12
N ASN A 46 -42.11 8.02 -21.90
CA ASN A 46 -42.62 8.77 -20.76
C ASN A 46 -42.76 10.25 -21.16
N ASP A 47 -43.90 10.57 -21.75
CA ASP A 47 -44.47 11.91 -21.72
C ASP A 47 -45.16 12.11 -20.36
N HIS A 48 -44.62 12.99 -19.52
CA HIS A 48 -45.43 13.76 -18.59
C HIS A 48 -44.75 15.10 -18.29
N ASP A 49 -45.45 16.16 -18.71
CA ASP A 49 -45.23 17.57 -18.37
C ASP A 49 -45.00 17.77 -16.86
N TYR A 50 -44.03 18.61 -16.49
CA TYR A 50 -44.27 19.73 -15.57
C TYR A 50 -43.11 20.76 -15.59
N ALA A 51 -43.56 22.01 -15.50
CA ALA A 51 -42.88 23.31 -15.54
C ALA A 51 -41.50 23.44 -14.86
N GLY A 52 -40.61 24.21 -15.51
CA GLY A 52 -39.42 24.75 -14.88
C GLY A 52 -39.71 25.85 -13.85
N PRO A 53 -38.69 26.21 -13.06
CA PRO A 53 -38.26 27.60 -13.10
C PRO A 53 -36.74 27.75 -13.28
N SER A 54 -36.41 28.76 -14.07
CA SER A 54 -35.08 29.32 -14.27
C SER A 54 -34.64 30.08 -13.01
N GLY A 55 -33.35 29.95 -12.64
CA GLY A 55 -32.72 30.75 -11.58
C GLY A 55 -31.40 30.14 -11.13
N CYS A 56 -30.28 30.67 -11.63
CA CYS A 56 -28.93 30.34 -11.19
C CYS A 56 -28.66 30.87 -9.77
N HIS A 57 -27.86 30.15 -8.98
CA HIS A 57 -26.67 30.66 -8.26
C HIS A 57 -26.01 29.53 -7.44
N ASP A 58 -24.68 29.58 -7.35
CA ASP A 58 -23.76 28.64 -6.72
C ASP A 58 -24.21 28.02 -5.38
N VAL A 59 -24.45 26.70 -5.36
CA VAL A 59 -24.52 25.90 -4.13
C VAL A 59 -23.98 24.49 -4.37
N LYS A 60 -22.64 24.33 -4.42
CA LYS A 60 -22.00 22.99 -4.38
C LYS A 60 -20.85 22.83 -3.39
N SER A 61 -20.73 23.72 -2.41
CA SER A 61 -19.77 23.57 -1.29
C SER A 61 -20.45 23.54 0.10
N SER A 62 -21.74 23.91 0.20
CA SER A 62 -22.42 24.06 1.49
C SER A 62 -22.95 22.75 2.11
N CYS A 63 -23.17 21.70 1.32
CA CYS A 63 -23.75 20.44 1.82
C CYS A 63 -22.83 19.73 2.85
N TYR A 64 -21.52 19.70 2.59
CA TYR A 64 -20.57 18.98 3.44
C TYR A 64 -20.29 19.70 4.76
N ARG A 65 -20.11 21.03 4.70
CA ARG A 65 -19.81 21.86 5.87
C ARG A 65 -21.00 21.95 6.85
N THR A 66 -22.22 22.03 6.31
CA THR A 66 -23.44 22.09 7.14
C THR A 66 -23.70 20.75 7.86
N TYR A 67 -23.27 19.62 7.28
CA TYR A 67 -23.42 18.29 7.88
C TYR A 67 -22.46 18.07 9.07
N THR A 68 -21.23 18.59 8.99
CA THR A 68 -20.24 18.47 10.07
C THR A 68 -20.58 19.33 11.29
N ASP A 69 -21.23 20.48 11.07
CA ASP A 69 -21.61 21.40 12.15
C ASP A 69 -22.82 20.90 12.97
N LEU A 70 -23.68 20.06 12.37
CA LEU A 70 -24.89 19.52 13.00
C LEU A 70 -24.62 18.39 14.02
N PHE A 71 -23.42 17.81 14.01
CA PHE A 71 -23.04 16.69 14.87
C PHE A 71 -21.70 16.92 15.59
N GLY A 72 -21.25 18.18 15.69
CA GLY A 72 -20.15 18.56 16.58
C GLY A 72 -20.51 18.29 18.06
N PRO A 73 -19.53 17.96 18.91
CA PRO A 73 -19.78 17.72 20.34
C PRO A 73 -20.40 18.96 20.99
N ILE A 74 -21.48 18.77 21.74
CA ILE A 74 -22.13 19.83 22.52
C ILE A 74 -21.13 20.27 23.59
N ILE A 75 -20.57 21.47 23.45
CA ILE A 75 -19.82 22.13 24.50
C ILE A 75 -20.85 22.63 25.51
N ILE A 76 -20.78 22.11 26.73
CA ILE A 76 -21.54 22.63 27.87
C ILE A 76 -20.70 23.79 28.40
N ASP A 77 -21.14 25.02 28.16
CA ASP A 77 -20.58 26.21 28.79
C ASP A 77 -21.07 26.23 30.25
N ASP A 78 -20.19 25.85 31.19
CA ASP A 78 -20.37 26.16 32.61
C ASP A 78 -19.93 27.62 32.82
N ASP A 79 -20.90 28.52 32.79
CA ASP A 79 -20.80 29.90 33.29
C ASP A 79 -20.67 29.88 34.83
N ASP A 80 -19.58 30.43 35.37
CA ASP A 80 -19.57 31.06 36.69
C ASP A 80 -18.51 32.18 36.76
N GLU A 81 -18.96 33.31 37.30
CA GLU A 81 -18.35 34.64 37.34
C GLU A 81 -17.10 34.75 38.25
N ASP A 82 -16.12 35.60 37.87
CA ASP A 82 -15.72 36.79 38.65
C ASP A 82 -14.40 37.42 38.15
N GLU A 83 -14.47 38.67 37.71
CA GLU A 83 -13.34 39.54 37.38
C GLU A 83 -12.56 39.99 38.63
N VAL A 84 -11.21 39.94 38.57
CA VAL A 84 -10.34 40.82 39.39
C VAL A 84 -9.14 41.27 38.55
N PRO A 85 -8.88 42.59 38.36
CA PRO A 85 -7.75 43.07 37.56
C PRO A 85 -6.59 43.56 38.44
N ILE A 86 -5.36 43.04 38.23
CA ILE A 86 -4.10 43.63 38.77
C ILE A 86 -2.96 43.47 37.73
N PRO A 87 -2.05 44.46 37.57
CA PRO A 87 -1.39 44.73 36.29
C PRO A 87 0.08 44.27 36.18
N ASP A 88 0.48 44.13 34.91
CA ASP A 88 1.80 44.37 34.28
C ASP A 88 2.99 43.49 34.70
N LYS A 89 3.51 42.72 33.71
CA LYS A 89 4.95 42.59 33.39
C LYS A 89 5.20 41.62 32.23
N THR A 90 5.53 42.21 31.08
CA THR A 90 6.57 41.79 30.12
C THR A 90 7.04 40.32 30.16
N ASN A 91 6.67 39.55 29.14
CA ASN A 91 7.66 38.80 28.37
C ASN A 91 7.08 38.38 27.02
N ASP A 92 7.65 38.94 25.94
CA ASP A 92 7.51 38.44 24.59
C ASP A 92 8.05 37.01 24.53
N MET A 93 7.15 36.04 24.48
CA MET A 93 7.39 34.78 23.79
C MET A 93 6.14 34.52 22.97
N ALA A 94 6.21 34.84 21.68
CA ALA A 94 5.25 34.40 20.70
C ALA A 94 5.12 32.87 20.84
N SER A 95 4.01 32.45 21.41
CA SER A 95 3.50 31.09 21.30
C SER A 95 3.37 30.81 19.81
N GLU A 96 4.17 29.87 19.30
CA GLU A 96 3.89 29.26 18.00
C GLU A 96 2.49 28.67 18.07
N GLU A 97 1.52 29.36 17.46
CA GLU A 97 0.19 28.80 17.19
C GLU A 97 0.40 27.54 16.35
N PHE A 98 0.11 26.41 16.99
CA PHE A 98 0.18 25.09 16.38
C PHE A 98 -1.04 24.90 15.49
N GLU A 99 -0.96 25.37 14.24
CA GLU A 99 -1.93 25.05 13.19
C GLU A 99 -1.81 23.56 12.81
N PRO A 100 -2.91 22.79 12.76
CA PRO A 100 -2.86 21.33 12.75
C PRO A 100 -2.39 20.78 11.40
N THR A 101 -1.36 19.93 11.45
CA THR A 101 -0.74 19.19 10.34
C THR A 101 -1.74 18.44 9.44
N SER A 102 -2.93 18.12 9.93
CA SER A 102 -3.98 17.40 9.20
C SER A 102 -4.54 18.16 8.00
N VAL A 103 -4.53 19.50 8.02
CA VAL A 103 -5.15 20.35 6.99
C VAL A 103 -4.42 20.22 5.64
N GLN A 104 -3.09 20.04 5.65
CA GLN A 104 -2.27 20.01 4.43
C GLN A 104 -2.28 18.66 3.70
N ALA A 105 -2.35 17.54 4.45
CA ALA A 105 -2.49 16.21 3.85
C ALA A 105 -3.87 16.04 3.21
N ALA A 106 -4.92 16.54 3.89
CA ALA A 106 -6.29 16.57 3.37
C ALA A 106 -6.37 17.30 2.02
N GLU A 107 -5.73 18.46 1.90
CA GLU A 107 -5.73 19.27 0.69
C GLU A 107 -5.08 18.54 -0.49
N VAL A 108 -3.98 17.81 -0.26
CA VAL A 108 -3.30 17.08 -1.34
C VAL A 108 -4.10 15.85 -1.75
N ILE A 109 -4.66 15.10 -0.80
CA ILE A 109 -5.57 14.00 -1.13
C ILE A 109 -6.74 14.53 -1.94
N ALA A 110 -7.33 15.66 -1.54
CA ALA A 110 -8.42 16.30 -2.28
C ALA A 110 -7.97 16.68 -3.70
N ASN A 111 -6.78 17.27 -3.86
CA ASN A 111 -6.22 17.62 -5.17
C ASN A 111 -5.95 16.39 -6.05
N LEU A 112 -5.44 15.30 -5.48
CA LEU A 112 -5.23 14.03 -6.19
C LEU A 112 -6.56 13.39 -6.57
N ALA A 113 -7.57 13.47 -5.71
CA ALA A 113 -8.91 12.96 -5.97
C ALA A 113 -9.62 13.70 -7.12
N LEU A 114 -9.24 14.95 -7.42
CA LEU A 114 -9.74 15.68 -8.61
C LEU A 114 -9.37 14.99 -9.93
N ALA A 115 -8.33 14.14 -9.94
CA ALA A 115 -7.95 13.36 -11.12
C ALA A 115 -8.91 12.19 -11.42
N ILE A 116 -9.84 11.88 -10.51
CA ILE A 116 -10.84 10.81 -10.70
C ILE A 116 -11.99 11.32 -11.57
N ASP A 117 -12.21 10.65 -12.69
CA ASP A 117 -13.39 10.76 -13.53
C ASP A 117 -14.56 9.97 -12.94
N HIS A 118 -15.41 10.66 -12.17
CA HIS A 118 -16.63 10.07 -11.58
C HIS A 118 -17.69 9.60 -12.60
N LYS A 119 -17.48 9.83 -13.91
CA LYS A 119 -18.36 9.28 -14.96
C LYS A 119 -17.96 7.88 -15.39
N LYS A 120 -16.75 7.44 -15.04
CA LYS A 120 -16.23 6.10 -15.36
C LYS A 120 -16.05 5.30 -14.08
N VAL A 121 -16.26 3.99 -14.19
CA VAL A 121 -16.15 3.09 -13.03
C VAL A 121 -15.30 1.87 -13.33
N SER A 122 -14.33 1.64 -12.45
CA SER A 122 -13.62 0.37 -12.30
C SER A 122 -14.44 -0.53 -11.37
N ARG A 123 -15.01 -1.61 -11.91
CA ARG A 123 -15.91 -2.51 -11.15
C ARG A 123 -15.14 -3.64 -10.46
N PHE A 124 -15.34 -3.75 -9.16
CA PHE A 124 -14.79 -4.80 -8.30
C PHE A 124 -15.92 -5.70 -7.80
N ASN A 125 -15.78 -7.01 -8.05
CA ASN A 125 -16.65 -8.03 -7.47
C ASN A 125 -15.84 -8.74 -6.40
N ILE A 126 -16.25 -8.60 -5.14
CA ILE A 126 -15.45 -8.99 -3.98
C ILE A 126 -16.23 -9.99 -3.14
N SER A 127 -15.62 -11.13 -2.81
CA SER A 127 -16.10 -11.97 -1.72
C SER A 127 -15.41 -11.54 -0.43
N ARG A 128 -16.14 -11.47 0.69
CA ARG A 128 -15.54 -11.18 2.01
C ARG A 128 -14.63 -12.31 2.49
N ALA A 129 -14.85 -13.54 2.03
CA ALA A 129 -13.98 -14.67 2.31
C ALA A 129 -12.66 -14.60 1.50
N ASP A 130 -12.65 -13.88 0.38
CA ASP A 130 -11.53 -13.77 -0.55
C ASP A 130 -11.33 -12.33 -1.05
N VAL A 131 -11.09 -11.41 -0.11
CA VAL A 131 -10.91 -9.98 -0.43
C VAL A 131 -9.63 -9.76 -1.23
N TRP A 132 -8.55 -10.44 -0.84
CA TRP A 132 -7.24 -10.24 -1.48
C TRP A 132 -7.24 -10.69 -2.93
N ASP A 133 -7.63 -11.93 -3.25
CA ASP A 133 -7.57 -12.35 -4.64
C ASP A 133 -8.66 -11.64 -5.47
N GLY A 134 -9.80 -11.29 -4.85
CA GLY A 134 -10.80 -10.40 -5.45
C GLY A 134 -10.22 -9.05 -5.87
N ALA A 135 -9.45 -8.41 -4.99
CA ALA A 135 -8.76 -7.16 -5.26
C ALA A 135 -7.70 -7.35 -6.35
N VAL A 136 -6.83 -8.36 -6.22
CA VAL A 136 -5.77 -8.66 -7.21
C VAL A 136 -6.38 -8.84 -8.59
N ARG A 137 -7.45 -9.64 -8.72
CA ARG A 137 -8.19 -9.79 -9.98
C ARG A 137 -8.73 -8.46 -10.47
N GLY A 138 -9.32 -7.63 -9.60
CA GLY A 138 -9.84 -6.31 -9.95
C GLY A 138 -8.78 -5.37 -10.53
N PHE A 139 -7.67 -5.19 -9.82
CA PHE A 139 -6.59 -4.28 -10.20
C PHE A 139 -5.77 -4.75 -11.41
N ARG A 140 -5.77 -6.07 -11.71
CA ARG A 140 -5.09 -6.64 -12.88
C ARG A 140 -5.97 -6.73 -14.13
N ARG A 141 -7.27 -6.41 -14.04
CA ARG A 141 -8.14 -6.41 -15.23
C ARG A 141 -7.64 -5.39 -16.25
N SER A 142 -7.68 -5.75 -17.52
CA SER A 142 -7.39 -4.82 -18.62
C SER A 142 -8.36 -3.63 -18.68
N THR A 143 -9.54 -3.76 -18.08
CA THR A 143 -10.54 -2.70 -17.99
C THR A 143 -10.38 -1.80 -16.76
N TYR A 144 -9.46 -2.12 -15.84
CA TYR A 144 -9.16 -1.26 -14.71
C TYR A 144 -8.46 0.01 -15.19
N SER A 145 -8.82 1.13 -14.57
CA SER A 145 -8.17 2.42 -14.77
C SER A 145 -8.07 3.18 -13.45
N GLU A 146 -6.89 3.75 -13.20
CA GLU A 146 -6.56 4.54 -12.00
C GLU A 146 -7.34 5.84 -11.91
N SER A 147 -7.79 6.39 -13.05
CA SER A 147 -8.57 7.63 -13.11
C SER A 147 -10.07 7.40 -13.08
N SER A 148 -10.55 6.16 -12.95
CA SER A 148 -11.98 5.86 -12.85
C SER A 148 -12.39 5.68 -11.40
N ASP A 149 -13.63 6.03 -11.04
CA ASP A 149 -14.15 5.77 -9.70
C ASP A 149 -14.26 4.26 -9.43
N ILE A 150 -14.30 3.87 -8.16
CA ILE A 150 -14.40 2.47 -7.75
C ILE A 150 -15.85 2.14 -7.46
N PHE A 151 -16.36 1.13 -8.16
CA PHE A 151 -17.67 0.54 -7.88
C PHE A 151 -17.48 -0.87 -7.32
N VAL A 152 -17.94 -1.12 -6.10
CA VAL A 152 -17.78 -2.41 -5.42
C VAL A 152 -19.11 -3.12 -5.33
N LYS A 153 -19.10 -4.41 -5.67
CA LYS A 153 -20.21 -5.33 -5.44
C LYS A 153 -19.73 -6.52 -4.64
N PHE A 154 -20.31 -6.70 -3.45
CA PHE A 154 -20.02 -7.88 -2.64
C PHE A 154 -20.83 -9.09 -3.13
N THR A 155 -20.17 -10.24 -3.17
CA THR A 155 -20.76 -11.54 -3.51
C THR A 155 -20.62 -12.48 -2.31
N ASP A 156 -21.67 -13.24 -2.03
CA ASP A 156 -21.63 -14.31 -1.03
C ASP A 156 -20.83 -15.53 -1.52
N ASP A 157 -20.66 -16.52 -0.65
CA ASP A 157 -19.92 -17.76 -0.95
C ASP A 157 -20.62 -18.63 -2.01
N ALA A 158 -21.89 -18.35 -2.32
CA ALA A 158 -22.64 -18.98 -3.40
C ALA A 158 -22.55 -18.19 -4.72
N GLY A 159 -21.81 -17.08 -4.75
CA GLY A 159 -21.66 -16.20 -5.91
C GLY A 159 -22.88 -15.31 -6.19
N SER A 160 -23.85 -15.27 -5.28
CA SER A 160 -25.01 -14.39 -5.35
C SER A 160 -24.67 -13.01 -4.82
N PHE A 161 -25.34 -12.01 -5.37
CA PHE A 161 -25.09 -10.62 -5.01
C PHE A 161 -25.78 -10.27 -3.71
N GLU A 162 -25.04 -9.63 -2.80
CA GLU A 162 -25.65 -9.03 -1.63
C GLU A 162 -26.32 -7.70 -2.01
N GLU A 163 -27.57 -7.51 -1.59
CA GLU A 163 -28.29 -6.25 -1.80
C GLU A 163 -27.65 -5.14 -0.96
N GLY A 164 -26.89 -4.26 -1.60
CA GLY A 164 -26.39 -3.01 -1.03
C GLY A 164 -26.80 -1.84 -1.91
N LEU A 165 -27.54 -0.89 -1.36
CA LEU A 165 -27.77 0.41 -1.99
C LEU A 165 -26.45 1.20 -1.96
N ASP A 166 -25.97 1.56 -3.15
CA ASP A 166 -24.65 2.18 -3.31
C ASP A 166 -24.70 3.68 -3.01
N THR A 167 -24.44 4.01 -1.74
CA THR A 167 -24.09 5.36 -1.29
C THR A 167 -22.75 5.32 -0.56
N GLY A 168 -21.71 4.77 -1.22
CA GLY A 168 -20.32 4.81 -0.74
C GLY A 168 -19.95 3.81 0.36
N GLY A 169 -20.93 3.12 0.96
CA GLY A 169 -20.73 2.07 1.95
C GLY A 169 -19.85 0.93 1.45
N PRO A 170 -20.20 0.26 0.34
CA PRO A 170 -19.43 -0.88 -0.17
C PRO A 170 -18.00 -0.55 -0.57
N LYS A 171 -17.77 0.64 -1.17
CA LYS A 171 -16.42 1.12 -1.50
C LYS A 171 -15.57 1.28 -0.25
N ARG A 172 -16.07 1.98 0.76
CA ARG A 172 -15.34 2.22 2.02
C ARG A 172 -15.06 0.92 2.76
N GLU A 173 -16.04 0.01 2.79
CA GLU A 173 -15.87 -1.32 3.39
C GLU A 173 -14.75 -2.11 2.69
N PHE A 174 -14.77 -2.18 1.36
CA PHE A 174 -13.74 -2.87 0.58
C PHE A 174 -12.34 -2.31 0.84
N LEU A 175 -12.17 -0.98 0.80
CA LEU A 175 -10.86 -0.37 1.05
C LEU A 175 -10.35 -0.65 2.47
N THR A 176 -11.25 -0.69 3.44
CA THR A 176 -10.92 -1.03 4.83
C THR A 176 -10.47 -2.49 4.98
N LEU A 177 -11.21 -3.42 4.37
CA LEU A 177 -10.84 -4.83 4.33
C LEU A 177 -9.51 -5.02 3.59
N LEU A 178 -9.33 -4.33 2.46
CA LEU A 178 -8.10 -4.38 1.67
C LEU A 178 -6.88 -3.94 2.48
N MET A 179 -6.96 -2.85 3.24
CA MET A 179 -5.86 -2.42 4.12
C MET A 179 -5.58 -3.43 5.23
N THR A 180 -6.62 -4.05 5.79
CA THR A 180 -6.49 -5.10 6.80
C THR A 180 -5.77 -6.34 6.25
N HIS A 181 -6.11 -6.75 5.03
CA HIS A 181 -5.43 -7.86 4.36
C HIS A 181 -3.98 -7.49 4.01
N LEU A 182 -3.73 -6.28 3.47
CA LEU A 182 -2.40 -5.80 3.14
C LEU A 182 -1.44 -5.82 4.34
N ARG A 183 -1.89 -5.34 5.51
CA ARG A 183 -1.12 -5.35 6.77
C ARG A 183 -0.58 -6.74 7.13
N ASN A 184 -1.27 -7.81 6.73
CA ASN A 184 -0.97 -9.19 7.08
C ASN A 184 -0.40 -10.02 5.91
N ARG A 185 -0.10 -9.40 4.77
CA ARG A 185 0.51 -10.09 3.63
C ARG A 185 1.94 -10.55 3.98
N PRO A 186 2.40 -11.71 3.46
CA PRO A 186 3.75 -12.25 3.69
C PRO A 186 4.85 -11.52 2.92
N ILE A 187 4.57 -10.29 2.48
CA ILE A 187 5.53 -9.32 1.93
C ILE A 187 5.94 -8.28 2.97
N PHE A 188 5.28 -8.27 4.13
CA PHE A 188 5.56 -7.40 5.26
C PHE A 188 6.01 -8.23 6.47
N ASP A 189 6.90 -7.65 7.26
CA ASP A 189 7.41 -8.21 8.51
C ASP A 189 7.62 -7.08 9.54
N GLY A 190 8.03 -7.40 10.76
CA GLY A 190 8.19 -6.46 11.87
C GLY A 190 6.94 -6.39 12.77
N PRO A 191 6.93 -5.54 13.81
CA PRO A 191 5.78 -5.40 14.69
C PRO A 191 4.51 -4.95 13.93
N PRO A 192 3.28 -5.29 14.40
CA PRO A 192 2.03 -5.00 13.68
C PRO A 192 1.81 -3.54 13.26
N GLU A 193 2.34 -2.59 14.02
CA GLU A 193 2.23 -1.15 13.80
C GLU A 193 3.51 -0.52 13.22
N ARG A 194 4.53 -1.34 12.93
CA ARG A 194 5.86 -0.92 12.45
C ARG A 194 6.38 -1.89 11.39
N ARG A 195 5.53 -2.24 10.43
CA ARG A 195 5.86 -3.19 9.36
C ARG A 195 6.82 -2.59 8.34
N TYR A 196 7.71 -3.41 7.81
CA TYR A 196 8.58 -3.10 6.68
C TYR A 196 8.50 -4.21 5.62
N LEU A 197 8.92 -3.92 4.39
CA LEU A 197 8.92 -4.93 3.33
C LEU A 197 10.02 -5.96 3.55
N VAL A 198 9.69 -7.23 3.29
CA VAL A 198 10.64 -8.33 3.24
C VAL A 198 10.63 -8.98 1.87
N TYR A 199 11.81 -9.34 1.38
CA TYR A 199 11.98 -10.03 0.11
C TYR A 199 11.32 -11.42 0.13
N ASN A 200 10.48 -11.66 -0.86
CA ASN A 200 9.79 -12.92 -1.13
C ASN A 200 9.82 -13.17 -2.64
N SER A 201 10.48 -14.25 -3.04
CA SER A 201 10.72 -14.56 -4.45
C SER A 201 9.44 -14.79 -5.26
N THR A 202 8.41 -15.37 -4.65
CA THR A 202 7.09 -15.57 -5.26
C THR A 202 6.41 -14.22 -5.48
N ALA A 203 6.42 -13.35 -4.46
CA ALA A 203 5.86 -12.00 -4.55
C ALA A 203 6.54 -11.15 -5.63
N VAL A 204 7.85 -11.31 -5.84
CA VAL A 204 8.56 -10.66 -6.95
C VAL A 204 8.03 -11.14 -8.30
N ARG A 205 7.92 -12.46 -8.50
CA ARG A 205 7.44 -13.05 -9.77
C ARG A 205 6.00 -12.65 -10.09
N GLU A 206 5.20 -12.38 -9.07
CA GLU A 206 3.80 -12.00 -9.20
C GLU A 206 3.58 -10.48 -9.18
N ASP A 207 4.62 -9.65 -9.20
CA ASP A 207 4.51 -8.19 -9.08
C ASP A 207 3.68 -7.74 -7.86
N GLU A 208 3.71 -8.51 -6.77
CA GLU A 208 2.87 -8.27 -5.60
C GLU A 208 3.23 -6.96 -4.90
N TYR A 209 4.52 -6.63 -4.81
CA TYR A 209 4.97 -5.37 -4.20
C TYR A 209 4.43 -4.14 -4.94
N PHE A 210 4.52 -4.15 -6.28
CA PHE A 210 3.95 -3.09 -7.11
C PHE A 210 2.45 -2.96 -6.87
N LEU A 211 1.75 -4.10 -6.88
CA LEU A 211 0.32 -4.13 -6.68
C LEU A 211 -0.08 -3.63 -5.28
N ALA A 212 0.66 -4.00 -4.24
CA ALA A 212 0.46 -3.52 -2.88
C ALA A 212 0.64 -2.00 -2.77
N GLY A 213 1.72 -1.46 -3.35
CA GLY A 213 1.93 -0.01 -3.42
C GLY A 213 0.79 0.71 -4.14
N LYS A 214 0.32 0.14 -5.25
CA LYS A 214 -0.81 0.68 -6.03
C LYS A 214 -2.12 0.67 -5.23
N MET A 215 -2.42 -0.45 -4.57
CA MET A 215 -3.61 -0.62 -3.74
C MET A 215 -3.64 0.38 -2.58
N ILE A 216 -2.49 0.61 -1.93
CA ILE A 216 -2.36 1.60 -0.85
C ILE A 216 -2.70 3.01 -1.36
N VAL A 217 -2.12 3.41 -2.48
CA VAL A 217 -2.40 4.73 -3.08
C VAL A 217 -3.86 4.89 -3.45
N VAL A 218 -4.42 3.87 -4.11
CA VAL A 218 -5.82 3.90 -4.53
C VAL A 218 -6.75 3.94 -3.31
N SER A 219 -6.41 3.25 -2.22
CA SER A 219 -7.15 3.40 -0.95
C SER A 219 -7.20 4.86 -0.51
N ILE A 220 -6.03 5.51 -0.43
CA ILE A 220 -5.92 6.90 0.04
C ILE A 220 -6.70 7.87 -0.87
N ILE A 221 -6.48 7.82 -2.19
CA ILE A 221 -7.11 8.77 -3.13
C ILE A 221 -8.63 8.64 -3.13
N HIS A 222 -9.15 7.41 -3.00
CA HIS A 222 -10.60 7.16 -2.94
C HIS A 222 -11.21 7.34 -1.55
N GLY A 223 -10.46 7.86 -0.56
CA GLY A 223 -10.95 8.14 0.79
C GLY A 223 -11.04 6.92 1.71
N GLY A 224 -10.30 5.86 1.41
CA GLY A 224 -10.08 4.71 2.28
C GLY A 224 -8.94 4.94 3.28
N PRO A 225 -8.67 3.94 4.16
CA PRO A 225 -7.66 4.11 5.21
C PRO A 225 -6.24 4.23 4.65
N ALA A 226 -5.41 5.00 5.35
CA ALA A 226 -3.98 5.11 5.09
C ALA A 226 -3.20 3.93 5.70
N PRO A 227 -1.98 3.62 5.21
CA PRO A 227 -1.21 2.46 5.66
C PRO A 227 -0.46 2.75 6.97
N HIS A 228 -1.18 3.05 8.05
CA HIS A 228 -0.58 3.40 9.36
C HIS A 228 0.28 2.29 9.99
N PHE A 229 0.20 1.08 9.45
CA PHE A 229 0.99 -0.06 9.88
C PHE A 229 2.44 -0.02 9.40
N LEU A 230 2.81 0.86 8.47
CA LEU A 230 4.18 0.97 7.96
C LEU A 230 5.12 1.64 8.97
N SER A 231 6.34 1.12 9.09
CA SER A 231 7.36 1.71 9.96
C SER A 231 7.82 3.07 9.45
N LYS A 232 8.13 3.97 10.38
CA LYS A 232 8.66 5.31 10.05
C LYS A 232 9.94 5.23 9.23
N ASP A 233 10.83 4.29 9.55
CA ASP A 233 12.09 4.14 8.82
C ASP A 233 11.89 3.63 7.39
N PHE A 234 10.94 2.72 7.20
CA PHE A 234 10.58 2.29 5.85
C PHE A 234 10.05 3.47 5.04
N VAL A 235 9.14 4.27 5.60
CA VAL A 235 8.60 5.42 4.85
C VAL A 235 9.65 6.51 4.63
N ASN A 236 10.46 6.84 5.64
CA ASN A 236 11.58 7.77 5.49
C ASN A 236 12.47 7.35 4.33
N HIS A 237 12.76 6.04 4.21
CA HIS A 237 13.53 5.51 3.11
C HIS A 237 12.81 5.66 1.76
N LEU A 238 11.50 5.40 1.70
CA LEU A 238 10.70 5.64 0.49
C LEU A 238 10.78 7.11 0.02
N LEU A 239 11.01 8.03 0.96
CA LEU A 239 11.11 9.46 0.73
C LEU A 239 12.53 9.96 0.50
N GLY A 240 13.50 9.06 0.43
CA GLY A 240 14.91 9.40 0.26
C GLY A 240 15.52 10.08 1.48
N LYS A 241 14.89 9.99 2.65
CA LYS A 241 15.48 10.45 3.92
C LYS A 241 16.47 9.43 4.46
N THR A 242 17.43 9.91 5.23
CA THR A 242 18.53 9.12 5.79
C THR A 242 18.33 8.72 7.25
N THR A 243 17.26 9.21 7.90
CA THR A 243 16.92 8.90 9.28
C THR A 243 16.56 7.42 9.43
N PHE A 244 17.14 6.77 10.43
CA PHE A 244 16.93 5.36 10.73
C PHE A 244 17.02 5.13 12.24
N ASN A 245 15.92 4.72 12.87
CA ASN A 245 15.80 4.57 14.32
C ASN A 245 15.35 3.16 14.76
N THR A 246 15.41 2.19 13.85
CA THR A 246 14.98 0.82 14.11
C THR A 246 15.89 0.18 15.16
N THR A 247 15.26 -0.54 16.08
CA THR A 247 15.89 -1.26 17.19
C THR A 247 15.86 -2.77 16.96
N VAL A 248 16.55 -3.53 17.82
CA VAL A 248 16.58 -4.99 17.74
C VAL A 248 15.17 -5.59 17.95
N GLU A 249 14.32 -4.89 18.69
CA GLU A 249 12.93 -5.26 18.98
C GLU A 249 12.02 -5.24 17.74
N ASP A 250 12.43 -4.57 16.67
CA ASP A 250 11.65 -4.48 15.43
C ASP A 250 11.90 -5.68 14.49
N VAL A 251 12.91 -6.50 14.75
CA VAL A 251 13.18 -7.73 13.99
C VAL A 251 12.28 -8.85 14.52
N THR A 252 11.69 -9.70 13.68
CA THR A 252 10.89 -10.84 14.17
C THR A 252 11.66 -12.15 14.22
N ASP A 253 12.78 -12.24 13.49
CA ASP A 253 13.68 -13.39 13.47
C ASP A 253 14.41 -13.53 14.83
N GLU A 254 14.09 -14.61 15.55
CA GLU A 254 14.59 -14.87 16.91
C GLU A 254 16.10 -15.09 16.96
N GLU A 255 16.67 -15.76 15.95
CA GLU A 255 18.11 -16.05 15.89
C GLU A 255 18.88 -14.75 15.65
N LEU A 256 18.37 -13.92 14.74
CA LEU A 256 18.93 -12.60 14.48
C LEU A 256 18.81 -11.68 15.70
N GLN A 257 17.64 -11.63 16.34
CA GLN A 257 17.47 -10.85 17.57
C GLN A 257 18.48 -11.29 18.63
N LYS A 258 18.64 -12.60 18.84
CA LYS A 258 19.60 -13.14 19.80
C LYS A 258 21.03 -12.72 19.47
N ALA A 259 21.45 -12.82 18.22
CA ALA A 259 22.78 -12.41 17.79
C ALA A 259 23.04 -10.91 18.07
N LEU A 260 22.08 -10.05 17.71
CA LEU A 260 22.20 -8.61 17.92
C LEU A 260 22.17 -8.22 19.41
N ARG A 261 21.36 -8.90 20.24
CA ARG A 261 21.36 -8.70 21.70
C ARG A 261 22.69 -9.10 22.32
N GLN A 262 23.28 -10.22 21.91
CA GLN A 262 24.61 -10.62 22.40
C GLN A 262 25.70 -9.60 22.05
N VAL A 263 25.64 -9.00 20.86
CA VAL A 263 26.52 -7.87 20.49
C VAL A 263 26.28 -6.66 21.38
N GLN A 264 25.02 -6.35 21.69
CA GLN A 264 24.64 -5.21 22.53
C GLN A 264 25.10 -5.37 23.99
N GLU A 265 25.06 -6.60 24.50
CA GLU A 265 25.41 -6.96 25.89
C GLU A 265 26.91 -7.17 26.09
N ALA A 266 27.72 -7.34 25.04
CA ALA A 266 29.15 -7.56 25.15
C ALA A 266 29.88 -6.35 25.79
N GLU A 267 30.52 -6.57 26.95
CA GLU A 267 31.18 -5.52 27.74
C GLU A 267 32.69 -5.39 27.47
N SER A 268 33.34 -6.45 26.96
CA SER A 268 34.77 -6.47 26.64
C SER A 268 35.02 -6.64 25.14
N GLU A 269 36.16 -6.14 24.64
CA GLU A 269 36.54 -6.29 23.23
C GLU A 269 36.69 -7.76 22.82
N GLU A 270 37.20 -8.61 23.71
CA GLU A 270 37.31 -10.06 23.47
C GLU A 270 35.92 -10.70 23.31
N SER A 271 35.00 -10.46 24.26
CA SER A 271 33.64 -11.00 24.19
C SER A 271 32.89 -10.52 22.95
N LEU A 272 33.06 -9.25 22.56
CA LEU A 272 32.45 -8.69 21.36
C LEU A 272 33.01 -9.34 20.10
N GLN A 273 34.32 -9.53 20.03
CA GLN A 273 34.97 -10.17 18.89
C GLN A 273 34.56 -11.64 18.75
N ASP A 274 34.41 -12.37 19.85
CA ASP A 274 33.92 -13.75 19.86
C ASP A 274 32.49 -13.85 19.34
N VAL A 275 31.59 -12.97 19.79
CA VAL A 275 30.20 -12.91 19.30
C VAL A 275 30.19 -12.57 17.79
N ILE A 276 30.96 -11.57 17.35
CA ILE A 276 31.05 -11.21 15.93
C ILE A 276 31.56 -12.40 15.10
N LEU A 277 32.54 -13.16 15.61
CA LEU A 277 33.09 -14.33 14.93
C LEU A 277 32.09 -15.49 14.89
N GLN A 278 31.35 -15.71 15.99
CA GLN A 278 30.29 -16.71 16.09
C GLN A 278 29.20 -16.47 15.04
N TYR A 279 28.78 -15.23 14.82
CA TYR A 279 27.80 -14.85 13.79
C TYR A 279 28.46 -14.24 12.55
N SER A 280 29.69 -14.67 12.21
CA SER A 280 30.47 -14.06 11.13
C SER A 280 29.78 -14.11 9.77
N THR A 281 29.11 -15.22 9.42
CA THR A 281 28.37 -15.34 8.15
C THR A 281 27.24 -14.33 8.02
N MET A 282 26.54 -14.06 9.13
CA MET A 282 25.47 -13.07 9.21
C MET A 282 26.02 -11.67 8.91
N PHE A 283 27.05 -11.23 9.65
CA PHE A 283 27.67 -9.92 9.44
C PHE A 283 28.38 -9.80 8.08
N GLN A 284 28.95 -10.89 7.56
CA GLN A 284 29.61 -10.92 6.26
C GLN A 284 28.60 -10.74 5.12
N THR A 285 27.43 -11.37 5.22
CA THR A 285 26.35 -11.24 4.24
C THR A 285 25.80 -9.81 4.19
N ALA A 286 25.73 -9.15 5.35
CA ALA A 286 25.40 -7.73 5.46
C ALA A 286 26.53 -6.78 5.04
N GLY A 287 27.74 -7.30 4.79
CA GLY A 287 28.92 -6.49 4.45
C GLY A 287 29.45 -5.64 5.61
N CYS A 288 29.08 -5.96 6.86
CA CYS A 288 29.51 -5.22 8.05
C CYS A 288 30.45 -6.01 8.97
N LEU A 289 30.90 -7.20 8.57
CA LEU A 289 31.92 -7.95 9.31
C LEU A 289 33.23 -7.16 9.38
N ARG A 290 33.56 -6.66 10.57
CA ARG A 290 34.77 -5.89 10.85
C ARG A 290 35.17 -6.04 12.31
N HIS A 291 36.45 -5.80 12.61
CA HIS A 291 36.88 -5.61 13.99
C HIS A 291 36.18 -4.36 14.55
N THR A 292 35.48 -4.52 15.67
CA THR A 292 34.61 -3.49 16.24
C THR A 292 34.98 -3.29 17.70
N LYS A 293 35.18 -2.04 18.12
CA LYS A 293 35.42 -1.71 19.53
C LYS A 293 34.11 -1.65 20.30
N VAL A 294 34.15 -1.80 21.63
CA VAL A 294 32.94 -1.79 22.48
C VAL A 294 32.08 -0.53 22.28
N HIS A 295 32.70 0.64 22.13
CA HIS A 295 31.96 1.90 21.91
C HIS A 295 31.33 2.01 20.51
N GLU A 296 31.74 1.18 19.55
CA GLU A 296 31.23 1.15 18.17
C GLU A 296 30.13 0.10 17.97
N ARG A 297 29.85 -0.73 18.98
CA ARG A 297 28.88 -1.85 18.87
C ARG A 297 27.50 -1.41 18.40
N GLN A 298 27.05 -0.24 18.84
CA GLN A 298 25.75 0.33 18.45
C GLN A 298 25.71 0.64 16.96
N MET A 299 26.81 1.17 16.40
CA MET A 299 26.92 1.43 14.96
C MET A 299 26.92 0.13 14.15
N LEU A 300 27.55 -0.94 14.65
CA LEU A 300 27.49 -2.26 14.00
C LEU A 300 26.06 -2.80 13.94
N ILE A 301 25.30 -2.68 15.04
CA ILE A 301 23.89 -3.08 15.11
C ILE A 301 23.05 -2.25 14.12
N GLU A 302 23.23 -0.93 14.12
CA GLU A 302 22.51 -0.03 13.21
C GLU A 302 22.81 -0.31 11.73
N ASP A 303 24.09 -0.53 11.39
CA ASP A 303 24.50 -0.91 10.03
C ASP A 303 23.83 -2.21 9.60
N TYR A 304 23.83 -3.21 10.50
CA TYR A 304 23.19 -4.49 10.22
C TYR A 304 21.69 -4.34 10.03
N LEU A 305 20.99 -3.64 10.94
CA LEU A 305 19.54 -3.42 10.87
C LEU A 305 19.16 -2.64 9.61
N ARG A 306 19.93 -1.60 9.26
CA ARG A 306 19.71 -0.83 8.03
C ARG A 306 19.84 -1.71 6.79
N TRP A 307 20.87 -2.56 6.74
CA TRP A 307 20.98 -3.55 5.66
C TRP A 307 19.81 -4.55 5.68
N TYR A 308 19.43 -5.05 6.85
CA TYR A 308 18.41 -6.10 6.99
C TYR A 308 17.01 -5.63 6.59
N ILE A 309 16.65 -4.40 6.94
CA ILE A 309 15.31 -3.84 6.67
C ILE A 309 15.24 -3.21 5.28
N LEU A 310 16.28 -2.48 4.88
CA LEU A 310 16.27 -1.69 3.65
C LEU A 310 17.13 -2.35 2.57
N GLY A 311 18.42 -2.52 2.85
CA GLY A 311 19.42 -2.96 1.86
C GLY A 311 19.07 -4.28 1.16
N ARG A 312 18.81 -5.34 1.92
CA ARG A 312 18.47 -6.67 1.36
C ARG A 312 17.11 -6.70 0.67
N ASN A 313 16.20 -5.78 1.00
CA ASN A 313 14.85 -5.72 0.46
C ASN A 313 14.72 -4.73 -0.70
N GLN A 314 15.82 -4.14 -1.17
CA GLN A 314 15.80 -3.06 -2.17
C GLN A 314 14.96 -3.38 -3.42
N ILE A 315 14.99 -4.62 -3.92
CA ILE A 315 14.19 -5.04 -5.09
C ILE A 315 12.69 -4.94 -4.80
N ALA A 316 12.27 -5.38 -3.61
CA ALA A 316 10.89 -5.27 -3.15
C ALA A 316 10.46 -3.80 -3.01
N ILE A 317 11.32 -2.98 -2.39
CA ILE A 317 11.10 -1.55 -2.19
C ILE A 317 10.95 -0.82 -3.53
N GLN A 318 11.85 -1.07 -4.48
CA GLN A 318 11.77 -0.48 -5.81
C GLN A 318 10.50 -0.89 -6.56
N SER A 319 10.10 -2.15 -6.46
CA SER A 319 8.86 -2.64 -7.06
C SER A 319 7.63 -1.95 -6.46
N PHE A 320 7.62 -1.78 -5.12
CA PHE A 320 6.58 -1.07 -4.38
C PHE A 320 6.47 0.42 -4.77
N GLN A 321 7.60 1.05 -5.12
CA GLN A 321 7.69 2.46 -5.53
C GLN A 321 7.68 2.70 -7.04
N LYS A 322 7.45 1.68 -7.88
CA LYS A 322 7.55 1.83 -9.34
C LYS A 322 6.80 3.09 -9.83
N VAL A 323 7.43 3.79 -10.78
CA VAL A 323 7.11 5.16 -11.23
C VAL A 323 5.68 5.34 -11.75
N ASP A 324 4.99 4.26 -12.13
CA ASP A 324 3.56 4.29 -12.45
C ASP A 324 2.66 4.56 -11.22
N ASN A 325 3.28 4.80 -10.06
CA ASN A 325 2.62 5.19 -8.82
C ASN A 325 3.11 6.56 -8.29
N PRO A 326 3.02 7.65 -9.09
CA PRO A 326 3.55 8.97 -8.71
C PRO A 326 2.85 9.56 -7.48
N CYS A 327 1.63 9.11 -7.21
CA CYS A 327 0.85 9.54 -6.05
C CYS A 327 1.40 8.99 -4.73
N LEU A 328 2.10 7.84 -4.71
CA LEU A 328 2.64 7.25 -3.48
C LEU A 328 3.72 8.15 -2.88
N THR A 329 4.71 8.54 -3.70
CA THR A 329 5.82 9.38 -3.26
C THR A 329 5.34 10.78 -2.90
N GLN A 330 4.41 11.35 -3.67
CA GLN A 330 3.82 12.65 -3.36
C GLN A 330 3.08 12.59 -2.01
N TYR A 331 2.21 11.60 -1.81
CA TYR A 331 1.45 11.44 -0.56
C TYR A 331 2.36 11.22 0.65
N LEU A 332 3.30 10.28 0.57
CA LEU A 332 4.22 9.98 1.66
C LEU A 332 5.08 11.21 2.01
N SER A 333 5.53 12.00 1.02
CA SER A 333 6.42 13.15 1.23
C SER A 333 5.77 14.25 2.08
N LEU A 334 4.44 14.35 2.00
CA LEU A 334 3.66 15.34 2.73
C LEU A 334 3.39 14.90 4.18
N ILE A 335 3.06 13.62 4.41
CA ILE A 335 2.92 13.06 5.77
C ILE A 335 4.20 13.28 6.59
N ASP A 336 5.34 13.09 5.93
CA ASP A 336 6.64 13.11 6.57
C ASP A 336 7.25 14.52 6.70
N SER A 337 6.74 15.51 5.94
CA SER A 337 7.19 16.90 6.04
C SER A 337 6.85 17.56 7.38
N LYS A 338 5.88 17.04 8.13
CA LYS A 338 5.35 17.70 9.35
C LYS A 338 5.04 16.75 10.51
N ARG A 339 5.96 15.80 10.73
CA ARG A 339 6.27 15.15 12.03
C ARG A 339 5.17 14.37 12.76
N ASP A 340 4.02 14.02 12.18
CA ASP A 340 3.08 13.10 12.85
C ASP A 340 2.39 12.09 11.94
N TRP A 341 2.81 10.83 12.09
CA TRP A 341 2.20 9.63 11.51
C TRP A 341 0.86 9.25 12.16
N GLN A 342 0.51 9.89 13.28
CA GLN A 342 -0.60 9.49 14.14
C GLN A 342 -1.90 10.29 13.94
N VAL A 343 -1.91 11.32 13.10
CA VAL A 343 -3.02 12.31 13.09
C VAL A 343 -3.84 12.32 11.79
N CYS A 344 -3.50 11.50 10.79
CA CYS A 344 -4.35 11.35 9.61
C CYS A 344 -5.46 10.31 9.85
N SER A 345 -6.33 10.57 10.82
CA SER A 345 -7.63 9.90 10.95
C SER A 345 -8.66 10.78 10.24
N PHE A 346 -9.30 10.30 9.18
CA PHE A 346 -10.48 10.91 8.58
C PHE A 346 -11.73 10.10 8.90
#